data_AF-A0A929BGH8-F1
#
_entry.id   AF-A0A929BGH8-F1
#
_cell.length_a   1.000
_cell.length_b   1.000
_cell.length_c   1.000
_cell.angle_alpha   90.00
_cell.angle_beta   90.00
_cell.angle_gamma   90.00
#
_symmetry.space_group_name_H-M   'P 1'
#
loop_
_entity.id
_entity.type
_entity.pdbx_description
1 polymer ?
#
loop_
_entity_poly.entity_id
_entity_poly.type
_entity_poly.pdbx_seq_one_letter_code
_entity_poly.pdbx_strand_id
1 'polypeptide(L)'
;MKKIRKIFIFLFFILFLFNANLFAQNYEVKGAGTTDVNGIYVPDGKDKGKIKYVKGEYTLFYKGCHAKWMIKSPNGNFYRNRKDTKKPPETGWEKGCGKGSLNPAPTVVAVSEN
;
A
#
# COMPACT_ATOMS: atom_id res chain seq x y z
N MET A 1 -1.27 17.03 46.70
CA MET A 1 -1.26 17.59 45.32
C MET A 1 -0.27 16.95 44.33
N LYS A 2 0.91 16.44 44.72
CA LYS A 2 1.89 15.86 43.77
C LYS A 2 1.46 14.56 43.04
N LYS A 3 0.61 13.71 43.64
CA LYS A 3 0.14 12.43 43.04
C LYS A 3 -0.83 12.64 41.85
N ILE A 4 -1.74 13.61 41.94
CA ILE A 4 -2.74 13.89 40.90
C ILE A 4 -2.07 14.45 39.63
N ARG A 5 -1.01 15.26 39.79
CA ARG A 5 -0.23 15.82 38.68
C ARG A 5 0.53 14.74 37.87
N LYS A 6 0.95 13.62 38.51
CA LYS A 6 1.58 12.49 37.82
C LYS A 6 0.58 11.64 37.02
N ILE A 7 -0.65 11.48 37.53
CA ILE A 7 -1.73 10.73 36.86
C ILE A 7 -2.20 11.47 35.59
N PHE A 8 -2.31 12.81 35.66
CA PHE A 8 -2.67 13.62 34.50
C PHE A 8 -1.64 13.56 33.36
N ILE A 9 -0.34 13.55 33.68
CA ILE A 9 0.74 13.43 32.68
C ILE A 9 0.73 12.03 32.03
N PHE A 10 0.44 10.97 32.80
CA PHE A 10 0.38 9.61 32.29
C PHE A 10 -0.83 9.38 31.36
N LEU A 11 -1.99 9.93 31.71
CA LEU A 11 -3.19 9.89 30.86
C LEU A 11 -3.02 10.67 29.55
N PHE A 12 -2.33 11.82 29.58
CA PHE A 12 -2.01 12.58 28.37
C PHE A 12 -1.06 11.81 27.43
N PHE A 13 -0.13 11.02 27.99
CA PHE A 13 0.77 10.15 27.22
C PHE A 13 0.03 8.97 26.57
N ILE A 14 -0.96 8.38 27.26
CA ILE A 14 -1.81 7.31 26.71
C ILE A 14 -2.71 7.85 25.59
N LEU A 15 -3.30 9.04 25.75
CA LEU A 15 -4.10 9.69 24.70
C LEU A 15 -3.27 10.07 23.46
N PHE A 16 -1.97 10.34 23.60
CA PHE A 16 -1.06 10.58 22.48
C PHE A 16 -0.73 9.29 21.70
N LEU A 17 -0.72 8.13 22.37
CA LEU A 17 -0.45 6.82 21.73
C LEU A 17 -1.66 6.28 20.93
N PHE A 18 -2.89 6.70 21.24
CA PHE A 18 -4.09 6.25 20.52
C PHE A 18 -4.39 7.01 19.22
N ASN A 19 -3.82 8.21 19.02
CA ASN A 19 -4.13 9.06 17.87
C ASN A 19 -3.31 8.76 16.60
N ALA A 20 -2.42 7.78 16.60
CA ALA A 20 -1.59 7.46 15.44
C ALA A 20 -2.16 6.41 14.49
N ASN A 21 -3.48 6.11 14.57
CA ASN A 21 -4.15 5.37 13.51
C ASN A 21 -4.46 6.32 12.35
N LEU A 22 -3.41 6.75 11.66
CA LEU A 22 -3.51 7.34 10.34
C LEU A 22 -4.30 6.36 9.46
N PHE A 23 -5.50 6.76 9.05
CA PHE A 23 -6.28 6.04 8.07
C PHE A 23 -5.39 5.70 6.87
N ALA A 24 -5.36 4.43 6.50
CA ALA A 24 -4.53 3.98 5.41
C ALA A 24 -5.13 4.49 4.10
N GLN A 25 -4.32 5.22 3.33
CA GLN A 25 -4.71 5.82 2.06
C GLN A 25 -5.00 4.76 0.98
N ASN A 26 -6.14 4.83 0.31
CA ASN A 26 -6.43 4.07 -0.92
C ASN A 26 -5.50 4.46 -2.07
N TYR A 27 -5.28 3.55 -3.02
CA TYR A 27 -4.54 3.81 -4.26
C TYR A 27 -5.35 3.49 -5.50
N GLU A 28 -5.23 4.31 -6.53
CA GLU A 28 -5.79 4.05 -7.84
C GLU A 28 -4.68 3.61 -8.80
N VAL A 29 -4.85 2.42 -9.39
CA VAL A 29 -3.98 1.90 -10.44
C VAL A 29 -4.58 2.26 -11.79
N LYS A 30 -3.78 2.93 -12.64
CA LYS A 30 -4.21 3.41 -13.97
C LYS A 30 -3.22 3.02 -15.05
N GLY A 31 -3.72 2.93 -16.28
CA GLY A 31 -2.88 2.74 -17.48
C GLY A 31 -2.18 1.38 -17.56
N ALA A 32 -2.63 0.37 -16.81
CA ALA A 32 -2.16 -1.00 -17.02
C ALA A 32 -2.70 -1.55 -18.36
N GLY A 33 -1.84 -2.19 -19.14
CA GLY A 33 -2.25 -2.91 -20.35
C GLY A 33 -3.15 -4.12 -20.06
N THR A 34 -2.98 -4.73 -18.89
CA THR A 34 -3.97 -5.66 -18.33
C THR A 34 -5.09 -4.85 -17.70
N THR A 35 -6.21 -4.68 -18.41
CA THR A 35 -7.32 -3.80 -18.03
C THR A 35 -7.84 -4.07 -16.62
N ASP A 36 -7.95 -5.34 -16.24
CA ASP A 36 -8.52 -5.77 -14.97
C ASP A 36 -7.68 -5.41 -13.75
N VAL A 37 -6.41 -5.06 -13.95
CA VAL A 37 -5.52 -4.56 -12.88
C VAL A 37 -5.83 -3.11 -12.53
N ASN A 38 -6.45 -2.33 -13.42
CA ASN A 38 -6.80 -0.93 -13.13
C ASN A 38 -7.92 -0.84 -12.09
N GLY A 39 -7.93 0.22 -11.28
CA GLY A 39 -8.99 0.51 -10.31
C GLY A 39 -8.48 0.87 -8.92
N ILE A 40 -9.41 0.94 -7.96
CA ILE A 40 -9.15 1.36 -6.58
C ILE A 40 -8.75 0.16 -5.72
N TYR A 41 -7.57 0.24 -5.12
CA TYR A 41 -7.03 -0.70 -4.15
C TYR A 41 -7.20 -0.13 -2.74
N VAL A 42 -7.86 -0.90 -1.88
CA VAL A 42 -8.14 -0.54 -0.50
C VAL A 42 -7.15 -1.23 0.44
N PRO A 43 -6.73 -0.59 1.55
CA PRO A 43 -5.88 -1.21 2.55
C PRO A 43 -6.46 -2.52 3.10
N ASP A 44 -5.62 -3.54 3.23
CA ASP A 44 -5.97 -4.86 3.75
C ASP A 44 -4.82 -5.42 4.61
N GLY A 45 -4.56 -4.76 5.74
CA GLY A 45 -3.52 -5.17 6.68
C GLY A 45 -2.09 -4.87 6.21
N LYS A 46 -1.13 -5.60 6.78
CA LYS A 46 0.31 -5.39 6.54
C LYS A 46 0.99 -6.67 6.07
N ASP A 47 1.94 -6.52 5.16
CA ASP A 47 2.88 -7.55 4.76
C ASP A 47 4.30 -6.97 4.86
N LYS A 48 5.21 -7.69 5.53
CA LYS A 48 6.59 -7.25 5.80
C LYS A 48 6.71 -5.81 6.33
N GLY A 49 5.80 -5.43 7.22
CA GLY A 49 5.78 -4.11 7.85
C GLY A 49 5.25 -2.97 6.96
N LYS A 50 4.86 -3.23 5.70
CA LYS A 50 4.22 -2.24 4.82
C LYS A 50 2.76 -2.59 4.59
N ILE A 51 1.94 -1.59 4.32
CA ILE A 51 0.51 -1.79 4.07
C ILE A 51 0.35 -2.58 2.76
N LYS A 52 -0.49 -3.60 2.81
CA LYS A 52 -0.96 -4.36 1.65
C LYS A 52 -2.29 -3.77 1.20
N TYR A 53 -2.55 -3.75 -0.09
CA TYR A 53 -3.81 -3.24 -0.65
C TYR A 53 -4.43 -4.26 -1.60
N VAL A 54 -5.75 -4.32 -1.67
CA VAL A 54 -6.51 -5.30 -2.45
C VAL A 54 -7.56 -4.64 -3.34
N LYS A 55 -7.80 -5.26 -4.50
CA LYS A 55 -8.89 -4.96 -5.42
C LYS A 55 -9.37 -6.28 -6.03
N GLY A 56 -10.47 -6.83 -5.51
CA GLY A 56 -10.92 -8.18 -5.89
C GLY A 56 -9.82 -9.22 -5.65
N GLU A 57 -9.47 -9.97 -6.70
CA GLU A 57 -8.38 -10.96 -6.64
C GLU A 57 -6.96 -10.36 -6.73
N TYR A 58 -6.86 -9.06 -7.00
CA TYR A 58 -5.57 -8.40 -7.17
C TYR A 58 -5.03 -7.87 -5.84
N THR A 59 -3.72 -7.99 -5.64
CA THR A 59 -3.02 -7.50 -4.46
C THR A 59 -1.85 -6.62 -4.86
N LEU A 60 -1.81 -5.39 -4.33
CA LEU A 60 -0.66 -4.48 -4.34
C LEU A 60 0.08 -4.59 -3.00
N PHE A 61 1.34 -5.02 -3.02
CA PHE A 61 2.07 -5.33 -1.78
C PHE A 61 3.57 -5.11 -1.90
N TYR A 62 4.23 -5.02 -0.73
CA TYR A 62 5.69 -4.93 -0.64
C TYR A 62 6.31 -6.33 -0.60
N LYS A 63 7.06 -6.69 -1.66
CA LYS A 63 7.74 -7.98 -1.77
C LYS A 63 9.10 -7.99 -1.06
N GLY A 64 9.88 -6.92 -1.18
CA GLY A 64 11.13 -6.73 -0.45
C GLY A 64 12.40 -7.42 -0.97
N CYS A 65 12.42 -7.92 -2.21
CA CYS A 65 13.64 -8.48 -2.84
C CYS A 65 13.98 -7.74 -4.16
N HIS A 66 14.42 -8.45 -5.22
CA HIS A 66 14.69 -7.87 -6.54
C HIS A 66 13.56 -6.97 -7.06
N ALA A 67 12.31 -7.28 -6.70
CA ALA A 67 11.19 -6.35 -6.76
C ALA A 67 10.83 -5.91 -5.34
N LYS A 68 10.56 -4.61 -5.17
CA LYS A 68 10.18 -4.00 -3.90
C LYS A 68 8.67 -3.94 -3.77
N TRP A 69 7.99 -3.45 -4.79
CA TRP A 69 6.53 -3.45 -4.87
C TRP A 69 6.04 -4.33 -6.01
N MET A 70 4.85 -4.91 -5.86
CA MET A 70 4.29 -5.84 -6.82
C MET A 70 2.77 -5.77 -6.83
N ILE A 71 2.20 -5.93 -8.03
CA ILE A 71 0.78 -6.22 -8.22
C ILE A 71 0.69 -7.67 -8.71
N LYS A 72 -0.06 -8.51 -7.99
CA LYS A 72 -0.29 -9.91 -8.34
C LYS A 72 -1.78 -10.26 -8.33
N SER A 73 -2.12 -11.38 -8.94
CA SER A 73 -3.37 -12.12 -8.70
C SER A 73 -3.05 -13.61 -8.54
N PRO A 74 -4.04 -14.51 -8.33
CA PRO A 74 -3.83 -15.95 -8.40
C PRO A 74 -3.16 -16.42 -9.71
N ASN A 75 -3.33 -15.68 -10.81
CA ASN A 75 -2.77 -15.97 -12.13
C ASN A 75 -1.29 -15.54 -12.30
N GLY A 76 -0.71 -14.88 -11.29
CA GLY A 76 0.72 -14.56 -11.24
C GLY A 76 1.04 -13.10 -10.96
N ASN A 77 2.29 -12.71 -11.23
CA ASN A 77 2.82 -11.38 -10.93
C ASN A 77 2.64 -10.45 -12.15
N PHE A 78 1.71 -9.50 -12.07
CA PHE A 78 1.35 -8.64 -13.20
C PHE A 78 2.30 -7.47 -13.38
N TYR A 79 2.67 -6.76 -12.32
CA TYR A 79 3.56 -5.61 -12.42
C TYR A 79 4.50 -5.56 -11.23
N ARG A 80 5.68 -5.00 -11.41
CA ARG A 80 6.69 -4.84 -10.36
C ARG A 80 7.31 -3.46 -10.37
N ASN A 81 7.76 -3.01 -9.22
CA ASN A 81 8.56 -1.80 -9.08
C ASN A 81 9.77 -2.09 -8.17
N ARG A 82 10.94 -1.57 -8.54
CA ARG A 82 12.20 -1.82 -7.83
C ARG A 82 12.56 -0.76 -6.79
N LYS A 83 11.83 0.36 -6.74
CA LYS A 83 12.08 1.43 -5.77
C LYS A 83 11.70 0.97 -4.36
N ASP A 84 12.63 1.06 -3.41
CA ASP A 84 12.38 0.74 -2.02
C ASP A 84 11.82 1.95 -1.27
N THR A 85 10.50 2.06 -1.26
CA THR A 85 9.78 3.21 -0.71
C THR A 85 8.83 2.77 0.40
N LYS A 86 8.50 3.67 1.34
CA LYS A 86 7.54 3.40 2.42
C LYS A 86 6.12 3.13 1.92
N LYS A 87 5.74 3.78 0.81
CA LYS A 87 4.44 3.69 0.12
C LYS A 87 4.65 3.20 -1.32
N PRO A 88 3.63 2.62 -1.99
CA PRO A 88 3.72 2.28 -3.40
C PRO A 88 4.26 3.47 -4.24
N PRO A 89 5.28 3.27 -5.10
CA PRO A 89 5.75 4.32 -5.99
C PRO A 89 4.70 4.63 -7.05
N GLU A 90 4.53 5.90 -7.37
CA GLU A 90 3.58 6.32 -8.40
C GLU A 90 3.98 5.86 -9.80
N THR A 91 5.29 5.91 -10.10
CA THR A 91 5.87 5.67 -11.42
C THR A 91 7.03 4.68 -11.36
N GLY A 92 7.47 4.21 -12.55
CA GLY A 92 8.58 3.28 -12.71
C GLY A 92 8.19 1.82 -12.54
N TRP A 93 6.92 1.49 -12.77
CA TRP A 93 6.46 0.11 -12.82
C TRP A 93 6.93 -0.55 -14.12
N GLU A 94 7.22 -1.84 -14.03
CA GLU A 94 7.61 -2.71 -15.14
C GLU A 94 6.59 -3.85 -15.25
N LYS A 95 6.43 -4.36 -16.47
CA LYS A 95 5.74 -5.62 -16.74
C LYS A 95 6.33 -6.76 -15.89
N GLY A 96 5.46 -7.52 -15.25
CA GLY A 96 5.81 -8.73 -14.51
C GLY A 96 5.94 -9.97 -15.41
N CYS A 97 6.08 -11.14 -14.79
CA CYS A 97 6.19 -12.43 -15.48
C CYS A 97 4.93 -13.28 -15.42
N GLY A 98 3.85 -12.78 -14.80
CA GLY A 98 2.56 -13.47 -14.72
C GLY A 98 1.90 -13.61 -16.09
N LYS A 99 1.19 -14.71 -16.29
CA LYS A 99 0.37 -14.93 -17.48
C LYS A 99 -0.69 -13.83 -17.54
N GLY A 100 -0.79 -13.13 -18.67
CA GLY A 100 -1.71 -12.00 -18.86
C GLY A 100 -1.16 -10.63 -18.44
N SER A 101 0.08 -10.55 -17.97
CA SER A 101 0.78 -9.27 -17.80
C SER A 101 1.07 -8.63 -19.16
N LEU A 102 0.59 -7.41 -19.39
CA LEU A 102 0.71 -6.70 -20.67
C LEU A 102 1.33 -5.31 -20.47
N ASN A 103 1.93 -4.78 -21.53
CA ASN A 103 2.28 -3.35 -21.56
C ASN A 103 1.04 -2.52 -21.94
N PRO A 104 0.95 -1.26 -21.51
CA PRO A 104 1.92 -0.54 -20.67
C PRO A 104 1.86 -0.96 -19.19
N ALA A 105 2.93 -0.66 -18.46
CA ALA A 105 2.94 -0.78 -17.01
C ALA A 105 2.15 0.41 -16.38
N PRO A 106 1.54 0.22 -15.20
CA PRO A 106 0.64 1.22 -14.65
C PRO A 106 1.36 2.39 -13.97
N THR A 107 0.57 3.42 -13.66
CA THR A 107 0.83 4.38 -12.58
C THR A 107 -0.03 4.05 -11.36
N VAL A 108 0.45 4.38 -10.16
CA VAL A 108 -0.23 4.07 -8.90
C VAL A 108 -0.37 5.34 -8.05
N VAL A 109 -1.54 5.97 -8.09
CA VAL A 109 -1.77 7.30 -7.50
C VAL A 109 -2.49 7.18 -6.16
N ALA A 110 -2.08 7.94 -5.16
CA ALA A 110 -2.81 8.02 -3.89
C ALA A 110 -4.16 8.76 -4.10
N VAL A 111 -5.25 8.21 -3.59
CA VAL A 111 -6.60 8.79 -3.76
C VAL A 111 -6.87 9.80 -2.65
N SER A 112 -6.64 11.11 -2.86
CA SER A 112 -6.93 12.10 -1.81
C SER A 112 -8.36 11.96 -1.27
N GLU A 113 -8.50 11.93 0.06
CA GLU A 113 -9.81 12.14 0.70
C GLU A 113 -10.25 13.58 0.37
N ASN A 114 -11.43 13.72 -0.25
CA ASN A 114 -12.05 15.02 -0.50
C ASN A 114 -12.52 15.65 0.82
#